data_AF-A0A150W057-F1
#
_entry.id   AF-A0A150W057-F1
#
_cell.length_a   1.000
_cell.length_b   1.000
_cell.length_c   1.000
_cell.angle_alpha   90.00
_cell.angle_beta   90.00
_cell.angle_gamma   90.00
#
_symmetry.space_group_name_H-M   'P 1'
#
loop_
_entity.id
_entity.type
_entity.pdbx_description
1 polymer ?
#
loop_
_entity_poly.entity_id
_entity_poly.type
_entity_poly.pdbx_seq_one_letter_code
_entity_poly.pdbx_strand_id
1 'polypeptide(L)'
;MGALALGSTIALVRPVYVLNKTTVHRSIAWDNQNAGIRADVAEGATEATYRPMNIGWLAEPFFTSSYERDWAAQCAARYYQVDRLRRP
;
A
#
# COMPACT_ATOMS: atom_id res chain seq x y z
N MET A 1 12.54 -39.70 3.68
CA MET A 1 11.50 -38.73 3.26
C MET A 1 11.13 -37.74 4.37
N GLY A 2 10.82 -38.16 5.60
CA GLY A 2 10.40 -37.24 6.68
C GLY A 2 11.42 -36.17 7.12
N ALA A 3 12.71 -36.52 7.21
CA ALA A 3 13.76 -35.58 7.63
C ALA A 3 13.98 -34.41 6.66
N LEU A 4 13.83 -34.66 5.35
CA LEU A 4 13.94 -33.61 4.32
C LEU A 4 12.76 -32.64 4.39
N ALA A 5 11.54 -33.15 4.56
CA ALA A 5 10.35 -32.31 4.72
C ALA A 5 10.45 -31.40 5.96
N LEU A 6 10.91 -31.95 7.10
CA LEU A 6 11.16 -31.18 8.33
C LEU A 6 12.26 -30.12 8.15
N GLY A 7 13.35 -30.46 7.47
CA GLY A 7 14.42 -29.50 7.17
C GLY A 7 13.91 -28.34 6.30
N SER A 8 13.11 -28.63 5.28
CA SER A 8 12.52 -27.61 4.40
C SER A 8 11.55 -26.68 5.13
N THR A 9 10.71 -27.19 6.04
CA THR A 9 9.78 -26.33 6.80
C THR A 9 10.52 -25.45 7.81
N ILE A 10 11.54 -25.99 8.49
CA ILE A 10 12.38 -25.21 9.41
C ILE A 10 13.06 -24.05 8.67
N ALA A 11 13.57 -24.28 7.46
CA ALA A 11 14.21 -23.25 6.65
C ALA A 11 13.27 -22.08 6.30
N LEU A 12 11.95 -22.30 6.25
CA LEU A 12 10.94 -21.27 5.95
C LEU A 12 10.51 -20.46 7.17
N VAL A 13 10.76 -20.93 8.40
CA VAL A 13 10.28 -20.27 9.63
C VAL A 13 10.72 -18.80 9.68
N ARG A 14 12.01 -18.53 9.44
CA ARG A 14 12.54 -17.16 9.49
C ARG A 14 12.01 -16.30 8.33
N PRO A 15 12.06 -16.71 7.05
CA PRO A 15 11.45 -15.97 5.96
C PRO A 15 9.96 -15.64 6.17
N VAL A 16 9.17 -16.61 6.64
CA VAL A 16 7.73 -16.41 6.91
C VAL A 16 7.51 -15.44 8.08
N TYR A 17 8.29 -15.57 9.15
CA TYR A 17 8.20 -14.64 10.28
C TYR A 17 8.53 -13.20 9.86
N VAL A 18 9.61 -13.01 9.10
CA VAL A 18 10.00 -11.71 8.56
C VAL A 18 8.91 -11.16 7.64
N LEU A 19 8.42 -11.97 6.72
CA LEU A 19 7.34 -11.58 5.82
C LEU A 19 6.11 -11.14 6.61
N ASN A 20 5.66 -11.93 7.59
CA ASN A 20 4.51 -11.59 8.43
C ASN A 20 4.69 -10.24 9.13
N LYS A 21 5.84 -10.01 9.76
CA LYS A 21 6.15 -8.74 10.42
C LYS A 21 6.13 -7.57 9.43
N THR A 22 6.69 -7.74 8.24
CA THR A 22 6.68 -6.69 7.21
C THR A 22 5.27 -6.43 6.67
N THR A 23 4.45 -7.46 6.48
CA THR A 23 3.06 -7.34 6.03
C THR A 23 2.23 -6.58 7.06
N VAL A 24 2.35 -6.91 8.35
CA VAL A 24 1.65 -6.19 9.43
C VAL A 24 2.06 -4.72 9.47
N HIS A 25 3.34 -4.41 9.32
CA HIS A 25 3.78 -3.02 9.30
C HIS A 25 3.21 -2.24 8.10
N ARG A 26 3.16 -2.88 6.92
CA ARG A 26 2.57 -2.29 5.70
C ARG A 26 1.06 -2.09 5.83
N SER A 27 0.35 -3.04 6.45
CA SER A 27 -1.10 -2.92 6.65
C SER A 27 -1.43 -1.75 7.57
N ILE A 28 -0.71 -1.62 8.69
CA ILE A 28 -0.90 -0.49 9.63
C ILE A 28 -0.62 0.86 8.93
N ALA A 29 0.43 0.93 8.11
CA ALA A 29 0.75 2.15 7.35
C ALA A 29 -0.37 2.51 6.37
N TRP A 30 -0.93 1.51 5.67
CA TRP A 30 -2.08 1.67 4.79
C TRP A 30 -3.33 2.11 5.56
N ASP A 31 -3.64 1.46 6.70
CA ASP A 31 -4.83 1.77 7.51
C ASP A 31 -4.80 3.23 7.99
N ASN A 32 -3.64 3.69 8.49
CA ASN A 32 -3.47 5.06 8.95
C ASN A 32 -3.66 6.07 7.82
N GLN A 33 -3.11 5.80 6.62
CA GLN A 33 -3.29 6.68 5.48
C GLN A 33 -4.75 6.69 4.99
N ASN A 34 -5.37 5.52 4.86
CA ASN A 34 -6.75 5.40 4.43
C ASN A 34 -7.69 6.11 5.42
N ALA A 35 -7.44 6.00 6.73
CA ALA A 35 -8.19 6.74 7.74
C ALA A 35 -8.04 8.25 7.59
N GLY A 36 -6.81 8.74 7.38
CA GLY A 36 -6.55 10.16 7.14
C GLY A 36 -7.26 10.71 5.90
N ILE A 37 -7.10 10.05 4.75
CA ILE A 37 -7.77 10.47 3.51
C ILE A 37 -9.30 10.46 3.68
N ARG A 38 -9.86 9.46 4.38
CA ARG A 38 -11.30 9.39 4.62
C ARG A 38 -11.79 10.49 5.57
N ALA A 39 -10.97 10.90 6.53
CA ALA A 39 -11.29 12.03 7.39
C ALA A 39 -11.31 13.34 6.56
N ASP A 40 -10.29 13.58 5.74
CA ASP A 40 -10.23 14.75 4.85
C ASP A 40 -11.46 14.80 3.93
N VAL A 41 -11.84 13.67 3.34
CA VAL A 41 -13.03 13.56 2.47
C VAL A 41 -14.32 13.82 3.25
N ALA A 42 -14.43 13.33 4.49
CA ALA A 42 -15.58 13.59 5.35
C ALA A 42 -15.71 15.08 5.73
N GLU A 43 -14.59 15.80 5.77
CA GLU A 43 -14.53 17.27 5.94
C GLU A 43 -14.81 18.03 4.63
N GLY A 44 -15.05 17.33 3.52
CA GLY A 44 -15.38 17.91 2.23
C GLY A 44 -14.17 18.22 1.35
N ALA A 45 -13.00 17.66 1.64
CA ALA A 45 -11.82 17.83 0.80
C ALA A 45 -12.06 17.22 -0.60
N THR A 46 -11.80 18.02 -1.63
CA THR A 46 -11.82 17.57 -3.03
C THR A 46 -10.47 17.03 -3.49
N GLU A 47 -9.42 17.21 -2.69
CA GLU A 47 -8.10 16.68 -2.92
C GLU A 47 -7.52 16.14 -1.63
N ALA A 48 -6.77 15.03 -1.72
CA ALA A 48 -6.16 14.40 -0.55
C ALA A 48 -4.69 14.07 -0.79
N THR A 49 -3.93 14.05 0.31
CA THR A 49 -2.52 13.67 0.25
C THR A 49 -2.39 12.15 0.33
N TYR A 50 -1.74 11.55 -0.67
CA TYR A 50 -1.43 10.13 -0.69
C TYR A 50 0.08 9.95 -0.67
N ARG A 51 0.58 9.26 0.35
CA ARG A 51 1.99 8.92 0.50
C ARG A 51 2.24 7.59 -0.22
N PRO A 52 3.12 7.53 -1.23
CA PRO A 52 3.50 6.27 -1.87
C PRO A 52 3.95 5.22 -0.84
N MET A 53 3.56 3.97 -1.04
CA MET A 53 3.63 2.88 -0.05
C MET A 53 4.30 1.59 -0.54
N ASN A 54 5.20 1.62 -1.53
CA ASN A 54 5.86 0.47 -2.18
C ASN A 54 5.50 -0.94 -1.66
N ILE A 55 4.29 -1.41 -2.01
CA ILE A 55 3.85 -2.78 -1.72
C ILE A 55 4.34 -3.71 -2.85
N GLY A 56 5.62 -4.06 -2.81
CA GLY A 56 6.24 -4.92 -3.81
C GLY A 56 6.35 -4.25 -5.19
N TRP A 57 6.23 -5.04 -6.26
CA TRP A 57 6.29 -4.59 -7.67
C TRP A 57 4.94 -4.09 -8.21
N LEU A 58 3.97 -3.80 -7.34
CA LEU A 58 2.69 -3.23 -7.76
C LEU A 58 2.91 -1.79 -8.20
N ALA A 59 2.22 -1.39 -9.28
CA ALA A 59 2.15 0.01 -9.66
C ALA A 59 1.35 0.76 -8.58
N GLU A 60 1.95 1.80 -8.00
CA GLU A 60 1.25 2.67 -7.05
C GLU A 60 1.02 4.06 -7.64
N PRO A 61 0.11 4.87 -7.06
CA PRO A 61 0.03 6.28 -7.37
C PRO A 61 1.40 6.97 -7.31
N PHE A 62 1.64 7.87 -8.25
CA PHE A 62 2.85 8.71 -8.41
C PHE A 62 4.11 7.98 -8.87
N PHE A 63 3.95 6.88 -9.60
CA PHE A 63 5.08 6.20 -10.28
C PHE A 63 5.46 6.88 -11.60
N THR A 64 4.68 7.85 -12.07
CA THR A 64 5.00 8.74 -13.20
C THR A 64 5.06 10.20 -12.74
N SER A 65 5.79 11.04 -13.47
CA SER A 65 5.90 12.48 -13.21
C SER A 65 4.68 13.29 -13.67
N SER A 66 3.82 12.72 -14.53
CA SER A 66 2.59 13.34 -15.02
C SER A 66 1.38 12.61 -14.47
N TYR A 67 0.53 13.33 -13.75
CA TYR A 67 -0.69 12.80 -13.15
C TYR A 67 -1.66 12.26 -14.20
N GLU A 68 -1.74 12.91 -15.36
CA GLU A 68 -2.60 12.50 -16.48
C GLU A 68 -2.19 11.13 -17.03
N ARG A 69 -0.91 10.76 -16.88
CA ARG A 69 -0.37 9.45 -17.26
C ARG A 69 -0.39 8.45 -16.11
N ASP A 70 -0.75 8.89 -14.90
CA ASP A 70 -0.75 8.07 -13.70
C ASP A 70 -2.08 7.38 -13.49
N TRP A 71 -2.26 6.25 -14.16
CA TRP A 71 -3.50 5.48 -14.05
C TRP A 71 -3.75 5.03 -12.60
N ALA A 72 -2.71 4.73 -11.82
CA ALA A 72 -2.85 4.28 -10.45
C ALA A 72 -3.34 5.42 -9.55
N ALA A 73 -2.79 6.63 -9.70
CA ALA A 73 -3.24 7.81 -8.96
C ALA A 73 -4.69 8.18 -9.33
N GLN A 74 -5.06 8.09 -10.61
CA GLN A 74 -6.43 8.32 -11.05
C GLN A 74 -7.41 7.29 -10.49
N CYS A 75 -7.04 6.00 -10.49
CA CYS A 75 -7.86 4.95 -9.87
C CYS A 75 -8.04 5.17 -8.37
N ALA A 76 -6.96 5.53 -7.66
CA ALA A 76 -7.02 5.79 -6.22
C ALA A 76 -7.85 7.04 -5.90
N ALA A 77 -7.73 8.12 -6.68
CA ALA A 77 -8.56 9.32 -6.54
C ALA A 77 -10.05 8.98 -6.68
N ARG A 78 -10.40 8.16 -7.69
CA ARG A 78 -11.77 7.66 -7.87
C ARG A 78 -12.25 6.80 -6.72
N TYR A 79 -11.40 5.93 -6.16
CA TYR A 79 -11.75 5.09 -5.01
C TYR A 79 -12.09 5.92 -3.77
N TYR A 80 -11.33 6.99 -3.51
CA TYR A 80 -11.59 7.91 -2.39
C TYR A 80 -12.63 8.99 -2.71
N GLN A 81 -13.15 9.03 -3.93
CA GLN A 81 -14.11 10.04 -4.41
C GLN A 81 -13.59 11.48 -4.27
N VAL A 82 -12.30 11.67 -4.54
CA VAL A 82 -11.65 12.98 -4.64
C VAL A 82 -11.30 13.27 -6.10
N ASP A 83 -11.20 14.55 -6.44
CA ASP A 83 -10.80 14.98 -7.79
C ASP A 83 -9.34 14.62 -8.06
N ARG A 84 -8.49 14.75 -7.03
CA ARG A 84 -7.05 14.53 -7.19
C ARG A 84 -6.38 14.04 -5.92
N LEU A 85 -5.48 13.09 -6.08
CA LEU A 85 -4.48 12.78 -5.06
C LEU A 85 -3.22 13.59 -5.32
N ARG A 86 -2.60 14.06 -4.24
CA ARG A 86 -1.31 14.76 -4.28
C ARG A 86 -0.28 13.97 -3.48
N ARG A 87 0.96 13.99 -3.97
CA ARG A 87 2.11 13.54 -3.18
C ARG A 87 2.52 14.69 -2.24
N PRO A 88 2.87 14.43 -0.97
CA PRO A 88 3.43 15.45 -0.10
C PRO A 88 4.80 15.95 -0.58
#